data_AF-A0A4P7N8P8-F1
#
_entry.id   AF-A0A4P7N8P8-F1
#
_cell.length_a   1.000
_cell.length_b   1.000
_cell.length_c   1.000
_cell.angle_alpha   90.00
_cell.angle_beta   90.00
_cell.angle_gamma   90.00
#
_symmetry.space_group_name_H-M   'P 1'
#
loop_
_entity.id
_entity.type
_entity.pdbx_description
1 polymer ?
#
loop_
_entity_poly.entity_id
_entity_poly.type
_entity_poly.pdbx_seq_one_letter_code
_entity_poly.pdbx_strand_id
1 'polypeptide(L)'
;MTETPSSSGGVSPKTYTAFFYGTLMASEVFFTVCFRMANPPQALKSEYTFRPAILHGYCRRRVKDADYPGIVPDAEHTVRGTYVTGLTEANLVKLDFFEGSEYDRLPVKVKLLEKVGDDKGEGNVEGAEVETSTYVFKDKALLEDKEWDFDHFRNERMKHWTREDYCFSD
;
A
#
# COMPACT_ATOMS: atom_id res chain seq x y z
N MET A 1 3.07 55.87 5.08
CA MET A 1 1.86 55.02 4.96
C MET A 1 2.12 54.12 3.77
N THR A 2 2.59 52.90 4.05
CA THR A 2 1.84 51.62 3.88
C THR A 2 1.93 51.15 2.41
N GLU A 3 2.37 49.95 2.04
CA GLU A 3 2.52 48.66 2.72
C GLU A 3 3.50 47.77 1.93
N THR A 4 4.26 46.94 2.63
CA THR A 4 4.95 45.74 2.13
C THR A 4 3.91 44.62 1.94
N PRO A 5 3.91 43.85 0.84
CA PRO A 5 3.12 42.64 0.80
C PRO A 5 3.85 41.55 1.60
N SER A 6 3.33 41.28 2.79
CA SER A 6 3.58 40.05 3.52
C SER A 6 2.78 38.93 2.85
N SER A 7 3.45 37.91 2.35
CA SER A 7 2.79 36.69 1.88
C SER A 7 3.48 35.48 2.48
N SER A 8 3.31 35.29 3.79
CA SER A 8 3.55 34.02 4.46
C SER A 8 2.41 33.05 4.12
N GLY A 9 2.44 32.53 2.90
CA GLY A 9 1.67 31.35 2.52
C GLY A 9 2.39 30.12 3.05
N GLY A 10 1.98 29.64 4.23
CA GLY A 10 2.42 28.34 4.72
C GLY A 10 1.91 27.25 3.78
N VAL A 11 2.74 26.79 2.85
CA VAL A 11 2.41 25.65 1.99
C VAL A 11 2.45 24.42 2.87
N SER A 12 1.29 23.87 3.23
CA SER A 12 1.24 22.54 3.81
C SER A 12 1.92 21.57 2.83
N PRO A 13 2.86 20.73 3.29
CA PRO A 13 3.56 19.83 2.40
C PRO A 13 2.54 18.94 1.67
N LYS A 14 2.71 18.83 0.35
CA LYS A 14 1.85 17.99 -0.47
C LYS A 14 1.96 16.55 0.03
N THR A 15 0.81 15.98 0.37
CA THR A 15 0.70 14.57 0.74
C THR A 15 0.13 13.76 -0.42
N TYR A 16 0.43 12.47 -0.40
CA TYR A 16 0.06 11.49 -1.40
C TYR A 16 -0.69 10.33 -0.74
N THR A 17 -1.29 9.50 -1.59
CA THR A 17 -2.06 8.33 -1.18
C THR A 17 -1.64 7.12 -2.00
N ALA A 18 -1.71 5.94 -1.39
CA ALA A 18 -1.49 4.68 -2.10
C ALA A 18 -2.45 3.60 -1.61
N PHE A 19 -2.70 2.62 -2.47
CA PHE A 19 -3.41 1.38 -2.13
C PHE A 19 -2.43 0.21 -2.17
N PHE A 20 -2.32 -0.49 -1.03
CA PHE A 20 -1.49 -1.68 -0.89
C PHE A 20 -2.36 -2.93 -0.75
N TYR A 21 -1.96 -4.01 -1.41
CA TYR A 21 -2.70 -5.27 -1.46
C TYR A 21 -1.84 -6.49 -1.12
N GLY A 22 -0.59 -6.28 -0.73
CA GLY A 22 0.38 -7.33 -0.41
C GLY A 22 1.06 -7.08 0.93
N THR A 23 2.38 -7.24 0.97
CA THR A 23 3.18 -7.15 2.21
C THR A 23 3.03 -5.80 2.92
N LEU A 24 2.94 -4.70 2.17
CA LEU A 24 2.74 -3.34 2.68
C LEU A 24 1.36 -3.10 3.33
N MET A 25 0.43 -4.05 3.27
CA MET A 25 -0.80 -4.01 4.10
C MET A 25 -0.48 -4.13 5.60
N ALA A 26 0.66 -4.75 5.95
CA ALA A 26 1.18 -4.71 7.31
C ALA A 26 1.95 -3.39 7.52
N SER A 27 1.46 -2.54 8.42
CA SER A 27 2.04 -1.23 8.71
C SER A 27 3.52 -1.30 9.10
N GLU A 28 3.94 -2.38 9.75
CA GLU A 28 5.30 -2.67 10.18
C GLU A 28 6.26 -2.78 9.00
N VAL A 29 5.83 -3.40 7.90
CA VAL A 29 6.61 -3.47 6.65
C VAL A 29 6.72 -2.08 6.03
N PHE A 30 5.61 -1.33 5.96
CA PHE A 30 5.62 0.06 5.48
C PHE A 30 6.62 0.92 6.26
N PHE A 31 6.60 0.87 7.60
CA PHE A 31 7.50 1.66 8.42
C PHE A 31 8.96 1.19 8.31
N THR A 32 9.18 -0.11 8.13
CA THR A 32 10.52 -0.66 7.87
C THR A 32 11.08 -0.12 6.56
N VAL A 33 10.29 -0.16 5.48
CA VAL A 33 10.70 0.36 4.15
C VAL A 33 10.92 1.88 4.19
N CYS A 34 9.97 2.62 4.75
CA CYS A 34 10.01 4.09 4.71
C CYS A 34 10.97 4.69 5.73
N PHE A 35 11.20 4.06 6.88
CA PHE A 35 11.90 4.65 8.01
C PHE A 35 12.97 3.77 8.64
N ARG A 36 13.17 2.54 8.13
CA ARG A 36 14.06 1.53 8.72
C ARG A 36 13.72 1.22 10.18
N MET A 37 12.43 1.30 10.51
CA MET A 37 11.91 1.05 11.86
C MET A 37 10.61 0.28 11.76
N ALA A 38 10.56 -0.97 12.23
CA ALA A 38 9.32 -1.75 12.24
C ALA A 38 8.29 -1.20 13.24
N ASN A 39 8.74 -0.58 14.33
CA ASN A 39 7.89 -0.03 15.38
C ASN A 39 8.30 1.41 15.74
N PRO A 40 7.93 2.41 14.92
CA PRO A 40 8.28 3.79 15.19
C PRO A 40 7.47 4.40 16.36
N PRO A 41 7.89 5.57 16.89
CA PRO A 41 7.13 6.30 17.90
C PRO A 41 5.70 6.64 17.45
N GLN A 42 4.77 6.72 18.41
CA GLN A 42 3.35 6.98 18.12
C GLN A 42 3.12 8.28 17.34
N ALA A 43 3.94 9.32 17.59
CA ALA A 43 3.86 10.59 16.86
C ALA A 43 4.02 10.39 15.35
N LEU A 44 5.00 9.58 14.93
CA LEU A 44 5.20 9.27 13.51
C LEU A 44 4.06 8.40 12.97
N LYS A 45 3.58 7.42 13.75
CA LYS A 45 2.45 6.58 13.33
C LYS A 45 1.20 7.40 13.06
N SER A 46 0.93 8.44 13.86
CA SER A 46 -0.25 9.30 13.70
C SER A 46 -0.21 10.21 12.47
N GLU A 47 0.93 10.32 11.78
CA GLU A 47 1.02 11.04 10.50
C GLU A 47 0.43 10.23 9.33
N TYR A 48 0.21 8.91 9.53
CA TYR A 48 -0.29 7.99 8.53
C TYR A 48 -1.64 7.41 8.93
N THR A 49 -2.56 7.30 7.97
CA THR A 49 -3.84 6.61 8.19
C THR A 49 -3.92 5.40 7.26
N PHE A 50 -4.28 4.26 7.82
CA PHE A 50 -4.47 2.99 7.12
C PHE A 50 -5.96 2.65 7.19
N ARG A 51 -6.63 2.57 6.04
CA ARG A 51 -8.06 2.25 5.95
C ARG A 51 -8.29 1.08 5.02
N PRO A 52 -9.06 0.06 5.43
CA PRO A 52 -9.45 -1.02 4.52
C PRO A 52 -10.20 -0.47 3.31
N ALA A 53 -9.89 -1.01 2.13
CA ALA A 53 -10.49 -0.58 0.87
C ALA A 53 -10.55 -1.75 -0.13
N ILE A 54 -11.41 -1.62 -1.13
CA ILE A 54 -11.58 -2.57 -2.24
C ILE A 54 -11.17 -1.91 -3.55
N LEU A 55 -10.32 -2.58 -4.30
CA LEU A 55 -9.99 -2.25 -5.69
C LEU A 55 -10.78 -3.19 -6.61
N HIS A 56 -11.65 -2.63 -7.44
CA HIS A 56 -12.43 -3.39 -8.43
C HIS A 56 -11.67 -3.51 -9.76
N GLY A 57 -11.92 -4.58 -10.52
CA GLY A 57 -11.35 -4.78 -11.85
C GLY A 57 -9.91 -5.32 -11.85
N TYR A 58 -9.48 -5.90 -10.73
CA TYR A 58 -8.17 -6.53 -10.58
C TYR A 58 -8.30 -7.87 -9.86
N CYS A 59 -7.37 -8.77 -10.13
CA CYS A 59 -7.22 -10.05 -9.42
C CYS A 59 -5.84 -10.12 -8.77
N ARG A 60 -5.79 -10.53 -7.50
CA ARG A 60 -4.54 -10.73 -6.74
C ARG A 60 -4.09 -12.19 -6.86
N ARG A 61 -2.87 -12.38 -7.31
CA ARG A 61 -2.26 -13.70 -7.54
C ARG A 61 -0.91 -13.80 -6.83
N ARG A 62 -0.53 -15.00 -6.45
CA ARG A 62 0.81 -15.27 -5.94
C ARG A 62 1.83 -15.19 -7.08
N VAL A 63 2.99 -14.57 -6.81
CA VAL A 63 4.15 -14.62 -7.71
C VAL A 63 4.87 -15.95 -7.48
N LYS A 64 5.27 -16.63 -8.57
CA LYS A 64 5.96 -17.92 -8.51
C LYS A 64 7.21 -17.83 -7.62
N ASP A 65 7.36 -18.84 -6.76
CA ASP A 65 8.50 -18.98 -5.84
C ASP A 65 8.75 -17.77 -4.90
N ALA A 66 7.75 -16.89 -4.74
CA ALA A 66 7.83 -15.71 -3.90
C ALA A 66 6.79 -15.71 -2.77
N ASP A 67 7.05 -14.88 -1.75
CA ASP A 67 6.17 -14.66 -0.60
C ASP A 67 5.27 -13.41 -0.76
N TYR A 68 5.39 -12.70 -1.89
CA TYR A 68 4.60 -11.50 -2.20
C TYR A 68 3.63 -11.74 -3.38
N PRO A 69 2.50 -11.02 -3.41
CA PRO A 69 1.53 -11.11 -4.51
C PRO A 69 1.75 -10.03 -5.57
N GLY A 70 1.20 -10.27 -6.76
CA GLY A 70 0.95 -9.26 -7.77
C GLY A 70 -0.54 -9.10 -8.08
N ILE A 71 -0.97 -7.91 -8.49
CA ILE A 71 -2.29 -7.71 -9.11
C ILE A 71 -2.18 -7.53 -10.62
N VAL A 72 -3.19 -8.00 -11.32
CA VAL A 72 -3.37 -7.82 -12.77
C VAL A 72 -4.81 -7.44 -13.09
N PRO A 73 -5.07 -6.71 -14.19
CA PRO A 73 -6.43 -6.38 -14.60
C PRO A 73 -7.28 -7.62 -14.83
N ASP A 74 -8.46 -7.64 -14.23
CA ASP A 74 -9.47 -8.70 -14.30
C ASP A 74 -10.84 -8.12 -13.88
N ALA A 75 -11.74 -7.92 -14.85
CA ALA A 75 -12.98 -7.16 -14.66
C ALA A 75 -13.97 -7.82 -13.68
N GLU A 76 -13.87 -9.13 -13.49
CA GLU A 76 -14.82 -9.92 -12.68
C GLU A 76 -14.36 -10.07 -11.22
N HIS A 77 -13.19 -9.52 -10.89
CA HIS A 77 -12.57 -9.69 -9.58
C HIS A 77 -12.38 -8.36 -8.85
N THR A 78 -12.23 -8.50 -7.54
CA THR A 78 -11.91 -7.40 -6.63
C THR A 78 -10.75 -7.79 -5.73
N VAL A 79 -10.00 -6.80 -5.27
CA VAL A 79 -8.88 -6.98 -4.36
C VAL A 79 -9.12 -6.19 -3.10
N ARG A 80 -9.18 -6.88 -1.97
CA ARG A 80 -9.15 -6.25 -0.65
C ARG A 80 -7.73 -5.85 -0.27
N GLY A 81 -7.57 -4.61 0.14
CA GLY A 81 -6.30 -4.05 0.58
C GLY A 81 -6.48 -2.90 1.55
N THR A 82 -5.45 -2.07 1.64
CA THR A 82 -5.37 -0.93 2.56
C THR A 82 -5.05 0.34 1.78
N TYR A 83 -5.94 1.32 1.87
CA TYR A 83 -5.71 2.69 1.44
C TYR A 83 -4.93 3.45 2.52
N VAL A 84 -3.82 4.06 2.12
CA VAL A 84 -2.88 4.77 3.00
C VAL A 84 -2.79 6.24 2.61
N THR A 85 -2.90 7.12 3.60
CA THR A 85 -2.72 8.57 3.45
C THR A 85 -1.54 9.08 4.27
N GLY A 86 -1.11 10.31 4.00
CA GLY A 86 0.02 10.95 4.71
C GLY A 86 1.37 10.66 4.07
N LEU A 87 1.39 10.03 2.88
CA LEU A 87 2.62 9.73 2.19
C LEU A 87 3.30 11.01 1.70
N THR A 88 4.59 11.12 1.95
CA THR A 88 5.45 12.17 1.39
C THR A 88 6.08 11.68 0.09
N GLU A 89 6.64 12.60 -0.70
CA GLU A 89 7.42 12.23 -1.89
C GLU A 89 8.60 11.31 -1.53
N ALA A 90 9.26 11.54 -0.39
CA ALA A 90 10.33 10.67 0.10
C ALA A 90 9.84 9.24 0.45
N ASN A 91 8.59 9.10 0.91
CA ASN A 91 7.99 7.76 1.09
C ASN A 91 7.79 7.10 -0.27
N LEU A 92 7.25 7.82 -1.25
CA LEU A 92 6.99 7.31 -2.59
C LEU A 92 8.27 6.81 -3.28
N VAL A 93 9.38 7.54 -3.18
CA VAL A 93 10.68 7.11 -3.75
C VAL A 93 11.17 5.81 -3.11
N LYS A 94 11.05 5.67 -1.78
CA LYS A 94 11.45 4.43 -1.08
C LYS A 94 10.56 3.25 -1.45
N LEU A 95 9.26 3.50 -1.60
CA LEU A 95 8.30 2.47 -2.04
C LEU A 95 8.59 2.04 -3.48
N ASP A 96 8.88 2.98 -4.38
CA ASP A 96 9.26 2.65 -5.77
C ASP A 96 10.53 1.79 -5.83
N PHE A 97 11.52 2.12 -5.00
CA PHE A 97 12.73 1.31 -4.90
C PHE A 97 12.47 -0.08 -4.31
N PHE A 98 11.59 -0.18 -3.31
CA PHE A 98 11.23 -1.44 -2.68
C PHE A 98 10.45 -2.38 -3.60
N GLU A 99 9.47 -1.86 -4.34
CA GLU A 99 8.69 -2.63 -5.31
C GLU A 99 9.55 -3.00 -6.53
N GLY A 100 10.54 -2.16 -6.84
CA GLY A 100 11.55 -2.45 -7.84
C GLY A 100 10.99 -2.49 -9.27
N SER A 101 11.73 -3.16 -10.15
CA SER A 101 11.41 -3.17 -11.58
C SER A 101 10.22 -4.04 -11.96
N GLU A 102 9.74 -4.91 -11.06
CA GLU A 102 8.68 -5.88 -11.31
C GLU A 102 7.27 -5.25 -11.38
N TYR A 103 7.11 -4.05 -10.82
CA TYR A 103 5.83 -3.35 -10.74
C TYR A 103 5.87 -1.99 -11.44
N ASP A 104 4.71 -1.55 -11.92
CA ASP A 104 4.46 -0.16 -12.32
C ASP A 104 3.51 0.51 -11.33
N ARG A 105 3.85 1.71 -10.86
CA ARG A 105 2.92 2.51 -10.06
C ARG A 105 1.91 3.18 -10.98
N LEU A 106 0.64 2.76 -10.89
CA LEU A 106 -0.45 3.24 -11.73
C LEU A 106 -1.54 3.93 -10.90
N PRO A 107 -2.21 4.97 -11.43
CA PRO A 107 -3.38 5.55 -10.80
C PRO A 107 -4.56 4.58 -10.87
N VAL A 108 -5.31 4.47 -9.77
CA VAL A 108 -6.50 3.61 -9.63
C VAL A 108 -7.58 4.30 -8.80
N LYS A 109 -8.78 3.73 -8.84
CA LYS A 109 -9.90 4.11 -7.98
C LYS A 109 -10.23 2.96 -7.03
N VAL A 110 -10.35 3.28 -5.75
CA VAL A 110 -10.67 2.30 -4.71
C VAL A 110 -11.87 2.77 -3.91
N LYS A 111 -12.65 1.82 -3.39
CA LYS A 111 -13.77 2.10 -2.50
C LYS A 111 -13.37 1.80 -1.06
N LEU A 112 -13.46 2.80 -0.20
CA LEU A 112 -13.13 2.67 1.22
C LEU A 112 -14.20 1.81 1.90
N LEU A 113 -13.81 0.91 2.80
CA LEU A 113 -14.76 0.15 3.59
C LEU A 113 -15.21 0.96 4.80
N GLU A 114 -16.52 1.15 4.95
CA GLU A 114 -17.15 1.71 6.16
C GLU A 114 -17.33 0.64 7.21
N LYS A 115 -17.59 -0.60 6.76
CA LYS A 115 -17.65 -1.79 7.60
C LYS A 115 -16.83 -2.89 6.95
N VAL A 116 -15.96 -3.50 7.75
CA VAL A 116 -15.18 -4.67 7.37
C VAL A 116 -16.00 -5.92 7.73
N GLY A 117 -16.24 -6.74 6.72
CA GLY A 117 -16.83 -8.06 6.83
C GLY A 117 -15.80 -9.13 7.20
N ASP A 118 -16.12 -10.39 6.91
CA ASP A 118 -15.20 -11.50 7.11
C ASP A 118 -14.09 -11.59 6.04
N ASP A 119 -13.28 -12.64 6.10
CA ASP A 119 -12.14 -12.84 5.18
C ASP A 119 -12.57 -13.13 3.74
N LYS A 120 -13.81 -13.62 3.54
CA LYS A 120 -14.42 -13.80 2.22
C LYS A 120 -15.07 -12.53 1.69
N GLY A 121 -15.09 -11.48 2.52
CA GLY A 121 -15.71 -10.20 2.22
C GLY A 121 -17.21 -10.16 2.47
N GLU A 122 -17.80 -11.20 3.05
CA GLU A 122 -19.22 -11.19 3.41
C GLU A 122 -19.46 -10.18 4.54
N GLY A 123 -20.40 -9.26 4.31
CA GLY A 123 -20.71 -8.18 5.25
C GLY A 123 -19.83 -6.93 5.14
N ASN A 124 -18.94 -6.86 4.13
CA ASN A 124 -18.29 -5.60 3.74
C ASN A 124 -19.35 -4.57 3.35
N VAL A 125 -19.17 -3.32 3.79
CA VAL A 125 -19.94 -2.17 3.31
C VAL A 125 -18.97 -1.19 2.68
N GLU A 126 -19.03 -1.07 1.36
CA GLU A 126 -18.27 -0.10 0.59
C GLU A 126 -18.88 1.30 0.73
N GLY A 127 -18.04 2.28 0.99
CA GLY A 127 -18.39 3.69 1.07
C GLY A 127 -17.81 4.49 -0.08
N ALA A 128 -17.18 5.63 0.25
CA ALA A 128 -16.66 6.56 -0.73
C ALA A 128 -15.61 5.94 -1.67
N GLU A 129 -15.71 6.28 -2.96
CA GLU A 129 -14.68 6.02 -3.96
C GLU A 129 -13.64 7.15 -3.95
N VAL A 130 -12.35 6.79 -4.00
CA VAL A 130 -11.23 7.73 -3.98
C VAL A 130 -10.18 7.37 -5.02
N GLU A 131 -9.55 8.39 -5.60
CA GLU A 131 -8.41 8.23 -6.51
C GLU A 131 -7.10 8.08 -5.72
N THR A 132 -6.26 7.15 -6.14
CA THR A 132 -4.98 6.85 -5.50
C THR A 132 -4.02 6.18 -6.47
N SER A 133 -2.86 5.74 -6.00
CA SER A 133 -1.89 4.96 -6.78
C SER A 133 -1.72 3.56 -6.20
N THR A 134 -1.40 2.58 -7.04
CA THR A 134 -1.05 1.23 -6.61
C THR A 134 0.04 0.67 -7.50
N TYR A 135 0.73 -0.38 -7.05
CA TYR A 135 1.76 -1.07 -7.82
C TYR A 135 1.12 -2.21 -8.60
N VAL A 136 1.25 -2.28 -9.92
CA VAL A 136 0.66 -3.34 -10.75
C VAL A 136 1.77 -4.21 -11.32
N PHE A 137 1.63 -5.52 -11.21
CA PHE A 137 2.68 -6.45 -11.62
C PHE A 137 2.79 -6.52 -13.14
N LYS A 138 4.02 -6.46 -13.67
CA LYS A 138 4.25 -6.37 -15.11
C LYS A 138 4.08 -7.71 -15.83
N ASP A 139 4.66 -8.78 -15.29
CA ASP A 139 4.76 -10.05 -16.00
C ASP A 139 3.72 -11.07 -15.52
N LYS A 140 2.58 -11.12 -16.22
CA LYS A 140 1.52 -12.08 -15.90
C LYS A 140 1.99 -13.55 -15.96
N ALA A 141 3.04 -13.87 -16.70
CA ALA A 141 3.52 -15.25 -16.84
C ALA A 141 4.22 -15.77 -15.57
N LEU A 142 4.65 -14.87 -14.68
CA LEU A 142 5.24 -15.20 -13.38
C LEU A 142 4.19 -15.34 -12.27
N LEU A 143 2.90 -15.18 -12.58
CA LEU A 143 1.82 -15.37 -11.62
C LEU A 143 1.31 -16.81 -11.63
N GLU A 144 0.99 -17.31 -10.44
CA GLU A 144 0.28 -18.57 -10.24
C GLU A 144 -1.23 -18.34 -10.35
N ASP A 145 -1.99 -19.34 -10.81
CA ASP A 145 -3.46 -19.34 -10.74
C ASP A 145 -3.95 -19.66 -9.32
N LYS A 146 -3.27 -19.10 -8.31
CA LYS A 146 -3.56 -19.27 -6.89
C LYS A 146 -3.71 -17.90 -6.24
N GLU A 147 -4.78 -17.74 -5.47
CA GLU A 147 -4.99 -16.55 -4.66
C GLU A 147 -3.92 -16.45 -3.56
N TRP A 148 -3.48 -15.22 -3.28
CA TRP A 148 -2.57 -14.95 -2.19
C TRP A 148 -3.33 -14.66 -0.90
N ASP A 149 -2.98 -15.40 0.16
CA ASP A 149 -3.59 -15.35 1.47
C ASP A 149 -2.81 -14.42 2.41
N PHE A 150 -3.46 -13.33 2.83
CA PHE A 150 -2.87 -12.33 3.71
C PHE A 150 -2.64 -12.85 5.14
N ASP A 151 -3.55 -13.67 5.67
CA ASP A 151 -3.45 -14.23 7.01
C ASP A 151 -2.28 -15.20 7.11
N HIS A 152 -2.08 -16.02 6.08
CA HIS A 152 -0.89 -16.87 5.97
C HIS A 152 0.40 -16.03 5.96
N PHE A 153 0.46 -14.95 5.17
CA PHE A 153 1.61 -14.05 5.16
C PHE A 153 1.90 -13.45 6.55
N ARG A 154 0.87 -12.94 7.21
CA ARG A 154 0.99 -12.28 8.52
C ARG A 154 1.50 -13.25 9.59
N ASN A 155 1.01 -14.48 9.60
CA ASN A 155 1.35 -15.47 10.62
C ASN A 155 2.71 -16.12 10.39
N GLU A 156 3.09 -16.43 9.14
CA GLU A 156 4.27 -17.25 8.85
C GLU A 156 5.48 -16.45 8.34
N ARG A 157 5.24 -15.36 7.61
CA ARG A 157 6.30 -14.68 6.85
C ARG A 157 6.67 -13.32 7.41
N MET A 158 5.78 -12.66 8.14
CA MET A 158 5.98 -11.29 8.66
C MET A 158 7.34 -11.07 9.36
N LYS A 159 7.82 -12.05 10.14
CA LYS A 159 9.12 -11.97 10.83
C LYS A 159 10.32 -11.83 9.90
N HIS A 160 10.23 -12.26 8.65
CA HIS A 160 11.31 -12.10 7.66
C HIS A 160 11.34 -10.67 7.10
N TRP A 161 10.18 -10.02 6.99
CA TRP A 161 10.01 -8.69 6.40
C TRP A 161 10.23 -7.53 7.37
N THR A 162 10.15 -7.79 8.67
CA THR A 162 10.37 -6.78 9.73
C THR A 162 11.75 -6.87 10.38
N ARG A 163 12.68 -7.65 9.82
CA ARG A 163 14.07 -7.68 10.32
C ARG A 163 14.79 -6.40 9.91
N GLU A 164 15.49 -5.80 10.86
CA GLU A 164 16.35 -4.62 10.63
C GLU A 164 17.45 -4.89 9.59
N ASP A 165 17.81 -6.16 9.38
CA ASP A 165 18.77 -6.65 8.38
C ASP A 165 18.21 -6.83 6.96
N TYR A 166 16.98 -6.40 6.65
CA TYR A 166 16.57 -6.15 5.24
C TYR A 166 17.29 -4.89 4.73
N CYS A 167 18.62 -4.97 4.78
CA CYS A 167 19.56 -4.01 4.28
C CYS A 167 19.54 -4.18 2.76
N PHE A 168 19.02 -3.17 2.07
CA PHE A 168 19.20 -3.00 0.63
C PHE A 168 20.67 -3.27 0.31
N SER A 169 20.96 -4.40 -0.32
CA SER A 169 22.29 -4.59 -0.90
C SER A 169 22.35 -3.64 -2.09
N ASP A 170 23.33 -2.74 -2.01
CA ASP A 170 23.70 -1.72 -3.00
C ASP A 170 23.85 -2.31 -4.41
#